data_AF-A0A0K1P2Y3-F1
#
_entry.id   AF-A0A0K1P2Y3-F1
#
_cell.length_a   1.000
_cell.length_b   1.000
_cell.length_c   1.000
_cell.angle_alpha   90.00
_cell.angle_beta   90.00
_cell.angle_gamma   90.00
#
_symmetry.space_group_name_H-M   'P 1'
#
loop_
_entity.id
_entity.type
_entity.pdbx_description
1 polymer ?
#
loop_
_entity_poly.entity_id
_entity_poly.type
_entity_poly.pdbx_seq_one_letter_code
_entity_poly.pdbx_strand_id
1 'polypeptide(L)'
;MACTGVDEVKDRLARHYRRVWAAELSGSAAGTGAWPFRVFLGRPSRADLERGFADIDGELSEVERWALGHGLHCERERRLVGSVAHSLPTHVCAASLDELAQATGMQGHLAQAKRRLGRLMRDFPKVGADTLLSVLKACDPKGMEETDFDLLCRAALWFSFHDARG
;
A
#
# COMPACT_ATOMS: atom_id res chain seq x y z
N MET A 1 21.06 -15.59 10.16
CA MET A 1 20.51 -14.29 9.71
C MET A 1 19.02 -14.28 10.05
N ALA A 2 18.44 -13.19 10.57
CA ALA A 2 17.01 -13.18 10.94
C ALA A 2 16.11 -13.02 9.71
N CYS A 3 15.04 -13.82 9.62
CA CYS A 3 13.98 -13.65 8.63
C CYS A 3 13.09 -12.45 9.02
N THR A 4 12.50 -11.79 8.02
CA THR A 4 11.54 -10.71 8.27
C THR A 4 10.26 -11.31 8.86
N GLY A 5 9.94 -10.97 10.11
CA GLY A 5 8.72 -11.42 10.77
C GLY A 5 7.46 -10.70 10.28
N VAL A 6 6.29 -11.20 10.68
CA VAL A 6 4.96 -10.69 10.26
C VAL A 6 4.81 -9.19 10.52
N ASP A 7 5.20 -8.70 11.70
CA ASP A 7 5.01 -7.29 12.06
C ASP A 7 5.90 -6.35 11.25
N GLU A 8 7.12 -6.78 10.91
CA GLU A 8 7.98 -6.00 10.03
C GLU A 8 7.42 -5.96 8.60
N VAL A 9 6.81 -7.05 8.12
CA VAL A 9 6.12 -7.06 6.82
C VAL A 9 4.95 -6.08 6.83
N LYS A 10 4.08 -6.12 7.84
CA LYS A 10 2.95 -5.17 8.00
C LYS A 10 3.43 -3.72 7.97
N ASP A 11 4.48 -3.43 8.72
CA ASP A 11 5.05 -2.08 8.80
C ASP A 11 5.59 -1.59 7.46
N ARG A 12 6.30 -2.44 6.72
CA ARG A 12 6.81 -2.11 5.38
C ARG A 12 5.66 -1.86 4.40
N LEU A 13 4.62 -2.69 4.43
CA LEU A 13 3.42 -2.52 3.61
C LEU A 13 2.68 -1.21 3.95
N ALA A 14 2.48 -0.92 5.24
CA ALA A 14 1.80 0.29 5.69
C ALA A 14 2.58 1.58 5.37
N ARG A 15 3.92 1.53 5.43
CA ARG A 15 4.77 2.64 4.96
C ARG A 15 4.67 2.82 3.46
N HIS A 16 4.68 1.72 2.69
CA HIS A 16 4.54 1.79 1.24
C HIS A 16 3.18 2.39 0.85
N TYR A 17 2.09 1.93 1.46
CA TYR A 17 0.74 2.45 1.23
C TYR A 17 0.69 3.97 1.38
N ARG A 18 1.14 4.48 2.54
CA ARG A 18 1.18 5.92 2.86
C ARG A 18 1.97 6.74 1.83
N ARG A 19 2.97 6.15 1.21
CA ARG A 19 3.80 6.81 0.18
C ARG A 19 3.11 6.86 -1.18
N VAL A 20 2.43 5.78 -1.58
CA VAL A 20 2.01 5.60 -2.98
C VAL A 20 0.53 5.88 -3.24
N TRP A 21 -0.36 5.75 -2.25
CA TRP A 21 -1.82 5.77 -2.46
C TRP A 21 -2.31 6.92 -3.34
N ALA A 22 -1.78 8.12 -3.11
CA ALA A 22 -2.20 9.32 -3.81
C ALA A 22 -1.75 9.29 -5.29
N ALA A 23 -0.48 8.98 -5.54
CA ALA A 23 0.07 8.95 -6.90
C ALA A 23 -0.58 7.86 -7.76
N GLU A 24 -0.94 6.73 -7.14
CA GLU A 24 -1.69 5.65 -7.78
C GLU A 24 -3.09 6.09 -8.19
N LEU A 25 -3.83 6.80 -7.31
CA LEU A 25 -5.17 7.29 -7.62
C LEU A 25 -5.21 8.30 -8.76
N SER A 26 -4.13 9.06 -8.98
CA SER A 26 -4.06 10.03 -10.09
C SER A 26 -3.66 9.41 -11.42
N GLY A 27 -3.33 8.10 -11.47
CA GLY A 27 -2.85 7.43 -12.68
C GLY A 27 -1.53 8.02 -13.21
N SER A 28 -0.73 8.66 -12.35
CA SER A 28 0.56 9.25 -12.76
C SER A 28 1.51 8.12 -13.20
N ALA A 29 2.29 8.37 -14.26
CA ALA A 29 3.32 7.43 -14.72
C ALA A 29 4.38 7.11 -13.64
N ALA A 30 4.44 7.88 -12.55
CA ALA A 30 5.23 7.54 -11.36
C ALA A 30 4.71 6.30 -10.60
N GLY A 31 3.45 5.88 -10.82
CA GLY A 31 2.83 4.70 -10.20
C GLY A 31 3.02 3.38 -10.96
N THR A 32 3.42 3.42 -12.24
CA THR A 32 3.53 2.20 -13.07
C THR A 32 4.70 1.29 -12.68
N GLY A 33 5.67 1.78 -11.89
CA GLY A 33 6.75 0.99 -11.30
C GLY A 33 6.53 0.58 -9.83
N ALA A 34 5.37 0.90 -9.24
CA ALA A 34 5.09 0.58 -7.84
C ALA A 34 4.63 -0.87 -7.63
N TRP A 35 4.22 -1.56 -8.69
CA TRP A 35 3.60 -2.87 -8.62
C TRP A 35 4.32 -3.93 -9.47
N PRO A 36 4.41 -5.20 -9.00
CA PRO A 36 4.04 -5.63 -7.65
C PRO A 36 5.01 -5.04 -6.61
N PHE A 37 4.47 -4.60 -5.47
CA PHE A 37 5.31 -4.19 -4.35
C PHE A 37 5.76 -5.43 -3.59
N ARG A 38 7.08 -5.58 -3.44
CA ARG A 38 7.71 -6.77 -2.85
C ARG A 38 8.38 -6.44 -1.54
N VAL A 39 8.02 -7.18 -0.49
CA VAL A 39 8.72 -7.18 0.80
C VAL A 39 9.60 -8.40 0.88
N PHE A 40 10.91 -8.20 0.85
CA PHE A 40 11.89 -9.27 1.02
C PHE A 40 11.85 -9.85 2.43
N LEU A 41 11.77 -11.18 2.53
CA LEU A 41 11.68 -11.94 3.78
C LEU A 41 13.05 -12.33 4.36
N GLY A 42 14.12 -11.98 3.67
CA GLY A 42 15.46 -12.42 4.01
C GLY A 42 15.93 -13.55 3.09
N ARG A 43 17.23 -13.85 3.18
CA ARG A 43 17.86 -14.94 2.45
C ARG A 43 18.81 -15.67 3.40
N PRO A 44 18.30 -16.65 4.16
CA PRO A 44 19.14 -17.49 4.99
C PRO A 44 20.29 -18.09 4.17
N SER A 45 21.49 -18.08 4.74
CA SER A 45 22.63 -18.72 4.09
C SER A 45 22.46 -20.25 4.12
N ARG A 46 23.21 -20.97 3.28
CA ARG A 46 23.23 -22.43 3.32
C ARG A 46 23.59 -22.96 4.72
N ALA A 47 24.56 -22.33 5.38
CA ALA A 47 24.99 -22.71 6.73
C ALA A 47 23.91 -22.44 7.79
N ASP A 48 23.11 -21.38 7.64
CA ASP A 48 21.96 -21.12 8.53
C ASP A 48 20.88 -22.20 8.35
N LEU A 49 20.57 -22.56 7.10
CA LEU A 49 19.58 -23.59 6.78
C LEU A 49 20.01 -24.97 7.29
N GLU A 50 21.27 -25.35 7.11
CA GLU A 50 21.79 -26.62 7.61
C GLU A 50 21.80 -26.69 9.15
N ARG A 51 21.92 -25.54 9.84
CA ARG A 51 21.96 -25.47 11.31
C ARG A 51 20.57 -25.47 11.95
N GLY A 52 19.58 -24.86 11.31
CA GLY A 52 18.29 -24.57 11.93
C GLY A 52 17.14 -24.44 10.94
N PHE A 53 17.03 -25.40 10.00
CA PHE A 53 16.00 -25.37 8.96
C PHE A 53 14.57 -25.27 9.52
N ALA A 54 14.24 -26.08 10.53
CA ALA A 54 12.88 -26.18 11.04
C ALA A 54 12.37 -24.85 11.62
N ASP A 55 13.24 -24.12 12.33
CA ASP A 55 12.90 -22.82 12.92
C ASP A 55 12.69 -21.77 11.81
N ILE A 56 13.61 -21.73 10.84
CA ILE A 56 13.52 -20.82 9.68
C ILE A 56 12.26 -21.10 8.84
N ASP A 57 11.98 -22.36 8.56
CA ASP A 57 10.79 -22.77 7.79
C ASP A 57 9.50 -22.45 8.56
N GLY A 58 9.52 -22.61 9.89
CA GLY A 58 8.42 -22.24 10.78
C GLY A 58 8.11 -20.73 10.73
N GLU A 59 9.13 -19.89 10.91
CA GLU A 59 9.01 -18.43 10.82
C GLU A 59 8.49 -17.98 9.44
N LEU A 60 9.07 -18.51 8.37
CA LEU A 60 8.68 -18.17 7.00
C LEU A 60 7.26 -18.66 6.67
N SER A 61 6.87 -19.83 7.17
CA SER A 61 5.52 -20.37 7.02
C SER A 61 4.47 -19.55 7.77
N GLU A 62 4.82 -18.96 8.91
CA GLU A 62 3.94 -18.04 9.64
C GLU A 62 3.66 -16.78 8.82
N VAL A 63 4.70 -16.18 8.26
CA VAL A 63 4.58 -15.01 7.39
C VAL A 63 3.74 -15.31 6.15
N GLU A 64 3.99 -16.45 5.51
CA GLU A 64 3.21 -16.87 4.34
C GLU A 64 1.73 -17.10 4.67
N ARG A 65 1.44 -17.80 5.77
CA ARG A 65 0.05 -18.02 6.22
C ARG A 65 -0.66 -16.70 6.48
N TRP A 66 0.01 -15.77 7.14
CA TRP A 66 -0.52 -14.42 7.35
C TRP A 66 -0.78 -13.70 6.03
N ALA A 67 0.18 -13.70 5.10
CA ALA A 67 0.09 -13.01 3.81
C ALA A 67 -1.08 -13.53 2.97
N LEU A 68 -1.21 -14.87 2.84
CA LEU A 68 -2.31 -15.51 2.12
C LEU A 68 -3.67 -15.18 2.75
N GLY A 69 -3.75 -15.17 4.09
CA GLY A 69 -4.97 -14.78 4.81
C GLY A 69 -5.40 -13.32 4.57
N HIS A 70 -4.50 -12.46 4.09
CA HIS A 70 -4.78 -11.05 3.77
C HIS A 70 -4.90 -10.79 2.25
N GLY A 71 -4.93 -11.84 1.42
CA GLY A 71 -5.07 -11.72 -0.03
C GLY A 71 -3.78 -11.34 -0.76
N LEU A 72 -2.62 -11.47 -0.10
CA LEU A 72 -1.30 -11.30 -0.71
C LEU A 72 -0.80 -12.66 -1.23
N HIS A 73 0.25 -12.62 -2.04
CA HIS A 73 0.95 -13.84 -2.49
C HIS A 73 2.42 -13.81 -2.11
N CYS A 74 3.04 -14.99 -2.04
CA CYS A 74 4.46 -15.14 -1.79
C CYS A 74 5.20 -15.62 -3.04
N GLU A 75 6.27 -14.92 -3.41
CA GLU A 75 7.25 -15.47 -4.34
C GLU A 75 8.12 -16.47 -3.60
N ARG A 76 8.45 -17.59 -4.26
CA ARG A 76 9.22 -18.68 -3.67
C ARG A 76 10.45 -18.98 -4.49
N GLU A 77 11.49 -19.47 -3.81
CA GLU A 77 12.71 -19.93 -4.46
C GLU A 77 13.08 -21.33 -3.97
N ARG A 78 13.62 -22.15 -4.87
CA ARG A 78 14.14 -23.48 -4.50
C ARG A 78 15.52 -23.34 -3.87
N ARG A 79 15.71 -23.96 -2.71
CA ARG A 79 16.95 -23.99 -1.94
C ARG A 79 17.30 -25.42 -1.55
N LEU A 80 18.58 -25.77 -1.63
CA LEU A 80 19.08 -27.06 -1.17
C LEU A 80 19.44 -26.97 0.32
N VAL A 81 18.95 -27.93 1.09
CA VAL A 81 19.29 -28.14 2.51
C VAL A 81 19.77 -29.59 2.63
N GLY A 82 21.07 -29.77 2.87
CA GLY A 82 21.72 -31.06 2.66
C GLY A 82 21.59 -31.52 1.20
N SER A 83 20.88 -32.62 0.97
CA SER A 83 20.59 -33.19 -0.36
C SER A 83 19.17 -32.93 -0.86
N VAL A 84 18.31 -32.29 -0.08
CA VAL A 84 16.89 -32.10 -0.39
C VAL A 84 16.62 -30.67 -0.85
N ALA A 85 15.82 -30.52 -1.92
CA ALA A 85 15.38 -29.22 -2.41
C ALA A 85 14.06 -28.81 -1.73
N HIS A 86 14.09 -27.69 -1.02
CA HIS A 86 12.94 -27.08 -0.37
C HIS A 86 12.54 -25.81 -1.11
N SER A 87 11.24 -25.53 -1.19
CA SER A 87 10.73 -24.26 -1.73
C SER A 87 10.44 -23.32 -0.57
N LEU A 88 11.21 -22.25 -0.43
CA LEU A 88 11.07 -21.28 0.66
C LEU A 88 10.51 -19.96 0.12
N PRO A 89 9.58 -19.30 0.83
CA PRO A 89 9.12 -17.97 0.44
C PRO A 89 10.26 -16.96 0.60
N THR A 90 10.41 -16.08 -0.39
CA THR A 90 11.46 -15.05 -0.42
C THR A 90 10.90 -13.64 -0.37
N HIS A 91 9.70 -13.44 -0.90
CA HIS A 91 9.01 -12.15 -0.87
C HIS A 91 7.54 -12.32 -0.55
N VAL A 92 6.97 -11.35 0.15
CA VAL A 92 5.53 -11.09 0.18
C VAL A 92 5.22 -10.01 -0.84
N CYS A 93 4.20 -10.24 -1.66
CA CYS A 93 3.88 -9.40 -2.81
C CYS A 93 2.44 -8.89 -2.73
N ALA A 94 2.28 -7.58 -2.91
CA ALA A 94 1.00 -6.94 -3.21
C ALA A 94 1.00 -6.55 -4.68
N ALA A 95 0.01 -7.01 -5.45
CA ALA A 95 -0.11 -6.75 -6.88
C ALA A 95 -0.82 -5.42 -7.18
N SER A 96 -1.53 -4.85 -6.21
CA SER A 96 -2.30 -3.62 -6.39
C SER A 96 -2.43 -2.80 -5.11
N LEU A 97 -2.84 -1.54 -5.27
CA LEU A 97 -3.15 -0.65 -4.15
C LEU A 97 -4.31 -1.19 -3.30
N ASP A 98 -5.29 -1.86 -3.93
CA ASP A 98 -6.44 -2.43 -3.23
C ASP A 98 -6.02 -3.62 -2.34
N GLU A 99 -5.15 -4.51 -2.83
CA GLU A 99 -4.55 -5.58 -2.00
C GLU A 99 -3.74 -5.01 -0.85
N LEU A 100 -2.93 -3.98 -1.12
CA LEU A 100 -2.14 -3.33 -0.09
C LEU A 100 -3.02 -2.66 0.98
N ALA A 101 -4.11 -2.01 0.56
CA ALA A 101 -5.07 -1.39 1.47
C ALA A 101 -5.78 -2.45 2.32
N GLN A 102 -6.12 -3.60 1.74
CA GLN A 102 -6.68 -4.73 2.46
C GLN A 102 -5.71 -5.25 3.52
N ALA A 103 -4.47 -5.57 3.14
CA ALA A 103 -3.49 -6.13 4.05
C ALA A 103 -3.07 -5.19 5.18
N THR A 104 -3.26 -3.88 5.01
CA THR A 104 -2.88 -2.85 5.98
C THR A 104 -4.07 -2.27 6.76
N GLY A 105 -5.30 -2.75 6.52
CA GLY A 105 -6.51 -2.21 7.14
C GLY A 105 -6.90 -0.80 6.65
N MET A 106 -6.34 -0.35 5.54
CA MET A 106 -6.55 0.98 4.95
C MET A 106 -7.66 1.03 3.89
N GLN A 107 -8.51 0.00 3.81
CA GLN A 107 -9.60 -0.06 2.81
C GLN A 107 -10.59 1.10 2.97
N GLY A 108 -10.99 1.43 4.20
CA GLY A 108 -11.89 2.55 4.48
C GLY A 108 -11.29 3.89 4.03
N HIS A 109 -10.01 4.09 4.32
CA HIS A 109 -9.23 5.23 3.86
C HIS A 109 -9.17 5.31 2.32
N LEU A 110 -8.82 4.20 1.65
CA LEU A 110 -8.75 4.15 0.18
C LEU A 110 -10.11 4.45 -0.45
N ALA A 111 -11.18 3.87 0.06
CA ALA A 111 -12.54 4.10 -0.43
C ALA A 111 -12.94 5.57 -0.29
N GLN A 112 -12.61 6.19 0.84
CA GLN A 112 -12.86 7.61 1.08
C GLN A 112 -12.06 8.50 0.11
N ALA A 113 -10.76 8.23 -0.04
CA ALA A 113 -9.91 8.97 -0.97
C ALA A 113 -10.42 8.86 -2.42
N LYS A 114 -10.84 7.66 -2.86
CA LYS A 114 -11.47 7.43 -4.19
C LYS A 114 -12.75 8.28 -4.36
N ARG A 115 -13.64 8.32 -3.36
CA ARG A 115 -14.86 9.15 -3.40
C ARG A 115 -14.55 10.64 -3.48
N ARG A 116 -13.62 11.13 -2.64
CA ARG A 116 -13.21 12.54 -2.60
C ARG A 116 -12.57 12.97 -3.91
N LEU A 117 -11.68 12.15 -4.48
CA LEU A 117 -11.08 12.43 -5.78
C LEU A 117 -12.13 12.48 -6.89
N GLY A 118 -13.07 11.52 -6.93
CA GLY A 118 -14.15 11.52 -7.92
C GLY A 118 -15.03 12.78 -7.82
N ARG A 119 -15.28 13.28 -6.61
CA ARG A 119 -15.94 14.57 -6.40
C ARG A 119 -15.12 15.74 -6.94
N LEU A 120 -13.83 15.82 -6.58
CA LEU A 120 -12.94 16.90 -7.03
C LEU A 120 -12.84 16.96 -8.56
N MET A 121 -12.68 15.81 -9.21
CA MET A 121 -12.61 15.74 -10.68
C MET A 121 -13.90 16.17 -11.36
N ARG A 122 -15.06 15.84 -10.76
CA ARG A 122 -16.38 16.21 -11.29
C ARG A 122 -16.68 17.69 -11.09
N ASP A 123 -16.44 18.21 -9.89
CA ASP A 123 -16.82 19.57 -9.50
C ASP A 123 -15.80 20.61 -10.04
N PHE A 124 -14.54 20.21 -10.25
CA PHE A 124 -13.44 21.09 -10.71
C PHE A 124 -12.68 20.54 -11.93
N PRO A 125 -13.35 20.29 -13.07
CA PRO A 125 -12.73 19.64 -14.24
C PRO A 125 -11.62 20.46 -14.93
N LYS A 126 -11.55 21.77 -14.65
CA LYS A 126 -10.51 22.66 -15.20
C LYS A 126 -9.23 22.70 -14.35
N VAL A 127 -9.25 22.12 -13.16
CA VAL A 127 -8.09 22.08 -12.27
C VAL A 127 -7.22 20.88 -12.64
N GLY A 128 -5.91 21.11 -12.76
CA GLY A 128 -4.96 20.04 -13.11
C GLY A 128 -4.94 18.90 -12.08
N ALA A 129 -4.74 17.68 -12.55
CA ALA A 129 -4.74 16.47 -11.73
C ALA A 129 -3.77 16.54 -10.53
N ASP A 130 -2.58 17.11 -10.72
CA ASP A 130 -1.58 17.28 -9.65
C ASP A 130 -2.05 18.23 -8.53
N THR A 131 -2.82 19.26 -8.89
CA THR A 131 -3.39 20.19 -7.90
C THR A 131 -4.52 19.52 -7.14
N LEU A 132 -5.42 18.81 -7.83
CA LEU A 132 -6.47 18.03 -7.18
C LEU A 132 -5.89 16.98 -6.23
N LEU A 133 -4.78 16.35 -6.62
CA LEU A 133 -4.09 15.39 -5.77
C LEU A 133 -3.45 16.02 -4.53
N SER A 134 -2.86 17.21 -4.70
CA SER A 134 -2.29 17.97 -3.59
C SER A 134 -3.37 18.40 -2.58
N VAL A 135 -4.53 18.83 -3.08
CA VAL A 135 -5.71 19.11 -2.24
C VAL A 135 -6.18 17.84 -1.53
N LEU A 136 -6.28 16.71 -2.24
CA LEU A 136 -6.68 15.44 -1.65
C LEU A 136 -5.74 15.00 -0.51
N LYS A 137 -4.42 15.15 -0.70
CA LYS A 137 -3.41 14.90 0.33
C LYS A 137 -3.50 15.87 1.50
N ALA A 138 -3.79 17.15 1.25
CA ALA A 138 -3.99 18.13 2.32
C ALA A 138 -5.26 17.83 3.14
N CYS A 139 -6.25 17.21 2.52
CA CYS A 139 -7.50 16.79 3.15
C CYS A 139 -7.42 15.38 3.77
N ASP A 140 -6.23 14.79 3.94
CA ASP A 140 -6.08 13.39 4.35
C ASP A 140 -6.86 13.07 5.65
N PRO A 141 -7.53 11.90 5.74
CA PRO A 141 -8.56 11.62 6.74
C PRO A 141 -8.16 11.64 8.22
N LYS A 142 -6.88 11.76 8.55
CA LYS A 142 -6.46 11.86 9.97
C LYS A 142 -6.92 13.15 10.66
N GLY A 143 -7.47 14.12 9.94
CA GLY A 143 -7.98 15.36 10.55
C GLY A 143 -9.19 16.04 9.90
N MET A 144 -9.68 15.59 8.74
CA MET A 144 -10.79 16.26 8.04
C MET A 144 -12.01 15.35 7.90
N GLU A 145 -13.10 15.72 8.56
CA GLU A 145 -14.38 15.01 8.45
C GLU A 145 -15.01 15.20 7.05
N GLU A 146 -16.00 14.35 6.72
CA GLU A 146 -16.73 14.49 5.45
C GLU A 146 -17.48 15.83 5.36
N THR A 147 -17.99 16.34 6.49
CA THR A 147 -18.66 17.65 6.54
C THR A 147 -17.69 18.79 6.20
N ASP A 148 -16.47 18.75 6.72
CA ASP A 148 -15.44 19.76 6.44
C ASP A 148 -15.01 19.72 4.98
N PHE A 149 -14.85 18.51 4.43
CA PHE A 149 -14.52 18.34 3.02
C PHE A 149 -15.66 18.82 2.11
N ASP A 150 -16.91 18.58 2.49
CA ASP A 150 -18.09 19.10 1.77
C ASP A 150 -18.14 20.63 1.80
N LEU A 151 -17.91 21.23 2.97
CA LEU A 151 -17.84 22.68 3.12
C LEU A 151 -16.73 23.27 2.26
N LEU A 152 -15.54 22.66 2.24
CA LEU A 152 -14.42 23.09 1.39
C LEU A 152 -14.81 23.09 -0.09
N CYS A 153 -15.44 22.01 -0.56
CA CYS A 153 -15.88 21.92 -1.95
C CYS A 153 -16.94 22.98 -2.28
N ARG A 154 -17.92 23.20 -1.40
CA ARG A 154 -18.95 24.24 -1.57
C ARG A 154 -18.35 25.65 -1.61
N ALA A 155 -17.41 25.94 -0.72
CA ALA A 155 -16.71 27.23 -0.69
C ALA A 155 -15.91 27.45 -1.98
N ALA A 156 -15.14 26.45 -2.42
CA ALA A 156 -14.37 26.53 -3.67
C ALA A 156 -15.27 26.70 -4.91
N LEU A 157 -16.43 26.04 -4.95
CA LEU A 157 -17.44 26.26 -6.00
C LEU A 157 -17.98 27.69 -5.97
N TRP A 158 -18.30 28.23 -4.80
CA TRP A 158 -18.81 29.60 -4.68
C TRP A 158 -17.80 30.62 -5.23
N PHE A 159 -16.52 30.50 -4.85
CA PHE A 159 -15.43 31.34 -5.35
C PHE A 159 -15.08 31.13 -6.84
N SER A 160 -15.63 30.09 -7.47
CA SER A 160 -15.49 29.91 -8.91
C SER A 160 -16.40 30.86 -9.71
N PHE A 161 -17.39 31.47 -9.05
CA PHE A 161 -18.37 32.38 -9.67
C PHE A 161 -18.41 33.77 -9.02
N HIS A 162 -17.82 33.93 -7.84
CA HIS A 162 -17.85 35.18 -7.08
C HIS A 162 -16.41 35.54 -6.66
N ASP A 163 -16.10 36.84 -6.71
CA ASP A 163 -14.85 37.31 -6.13
C ASP A 163 -14.99 37.45 -4.60
N ALA A 164 -13.87 37.68 -3.91
CA ALA A 164 -13.88 37.83 -2.46
C ALA A 164 -14.47 39.17 -1.98
N ARG A 165 -14.98 40.02 -2.89
CA ARG A 165 -15.54 41.35 -2.59
C ARG A 165 -17.07 41.35 -2.59
N GLY A 166 -17.70 40.32 -3.15
CA GLY A 166 -19.15 40.15 -3.19
C GLY A 166 -19.74 40.54 -4.54
#